data_AF-A0A3E0VL81-F1
#
_entry.id   AF-A0A3E0VL81-F1
#
_cell.length_a   1.000
_cell.length_b   1.000
_cell.length_c   1.000
_cell.angle_alpha   90.00
_cell.angle_beta   90.00
_cell.angle_gamma   90.00
#
_symmetry.space_group_name_H-M   'P 1'
#
loop_
_entity.id
_entity.type
_entity.pdbx_description
1 polymer ?
#
loop_
_entity_poly.entity_id
_entity_poly.type
_entity_poly.pdbx_seq_one_letter_code
_entity_poly.pdbx_strand_id
1 'polypeptide(L)'
;MSVLTNGPEALAAVAALSAPKTVSVRSGRPAAGGRILLAADETSLDALVVMIGTLSDSARGQVFVEVASADEITLLQTPDLVTVAWLTRESRSGNPGTSRRCAHGQALERAVTAWVSEMCTGDAERDGGELTAWVEGSGTRIYELRQTLIETLGASAPSESSHAA
;
A
#
# COMPACT_ATOMS: atom_id res chain seq x y z
N MET A 1 31.87 24.37 -7.21
CA MET A 1 31.95 24.33 -5.73
C MET A 1 31.16 25.51 -5.19
N SER A 2 29.88 25.30 -4.91
CA SER A 2 29.15 25.97 -3.83
C SER A 2 27.72 25.40 -3.78
N VAL A 3 27.34 25.05 -2.57
CA VAL A 3 26.07 24.47 -2.14
C VAL A 3 25.02 25.58 -2.12
N LEU A 4 23.80 25.26 -2.57
CA LEU A 4 22.60 26.00 -2.14
C LEU A 4 21.67 25.01 -1.42
N THR A 5 21.48 25.31 -0.15
CA THR A 5 20.61 24.67 0.83
C THR A 5 19.15 24.91 0.45
N ASN A 6 18.42 23.87 0.07
CA ASN A 6 16.96 23.94 -0.08
C ASN A 6 16.31 23.77 1.30
N GLY A 7 15.87 24.90 1.85
CA GLY A 7 15.02 24.96 3.03
C GLY A 7 13.56 24.56 2.74
N PRO A 8 12.74 24.34 3.78
CA PRO A 8 11.45 23.65 3.72
C PRO A 8 10.30 24.42 3.05
N GLU A 9 10.51 25.65 2.57
CA GLU A 9 9.44 26.45 1.94
C GLU A 9 9.17 26.09 0.47
N ALA A 10 10.06 25.34 -0.19
CA ALA A 10 9.89 24.95 -1.60
C ALA A 10 8.83 23.84 -1.82
N LEU A 11 8.32 23.20 -0.76
CA LEU A 11 7.40 22.06 -0.87
C LEU A 11 5.92 22.45 -1.02
N ALA A 12 5.54 23.70 -0.75
CA ALA A 12 4.14 24.12 -0.76
C ALA A 12 3.62 24.55 -2.14
N ALA A 13 4.50 24.78 -3.13
CA ALA A 13 4.11 25.43 -4.39
C ALA A 13 3.90 24.49 -5.59
N VAL A 14 4.23 23.20 -5.49
CA VAL A 14 4.11 22.24 -6.63
C VAL A 14 2.82 21.40 -6.55
N ALA A 15 1.86 21.82 -5.72
CA ALA A 15 0.60 21.10 -5.52
C ALA A 15 -0.56 21.60 -6.40
N ALA A 16 -0.34 22.54 -7.34
CA ALA A 16 -1.43 23.28 -7.98
C ALA A 16 -1.43 23.33 -9.53
N LEU A 17 -0.79 22.40 -10.25
CA LEU A 17 -0.90 22.37 -11.72
C LEU A 17 -1.29 20.98 -12.25
N SER A 18 -2.28 20.99 -13.13
CA SER A 18 -3.22 19.92 -13.48
C SER A 18 -2.79 19.06 -14.69
N ALA A 19 -3.22 17.78 -14.64
CA ALA A 19 -3.38 16.74 -15.68
C ALA A 19 -2.13 15.95 -16.18
N PRO A 20 -2.25 14.63 -16.51
CA PRO A 20 -3.44 13.77 -16.60
C PRO A 20 -3.67 12.84 -15.37
N LYS A 21 -4.87 12.25 -15.27
CA LYS A 21 -5.33 11.39 -14.17
C LYS A 21 -4.70 9.99 -14.29
N THR A 22 -3.62 9.75 -13.55
CA THR A 22 -2.89 8.47 -13.56
C THR A 22 -2.99 7.82 -12.18
N VAL A 23 -3.45 6.57 -12.12
CA VAL A 23 -3.42 5.73 -10.92
C VAL A 23 -1.98 5.69 -10.41
N SER A 24 -1.75 6.28 -9.23
CA SER A 24 -0.42 6.46 -8.67
C SER A 24 -0.12 5.37 -7.65
N VAL A 25 0.54 4.30 -8.09
CA VAL A 25 1.35 3.48 -7.18
C VAL A 25 2.70 4.20 -7.04
N ARG A 26 2.81 5.12 -6.09
CA ARG A 26 4.05 5.87 -5.84
C ARG A 26 4.91 5.18 -4.79
N SER A 27 6.22 5.17 -5.04
CA SER A 27 7.18 5.33 -3.93
C SER A 27 7.09 6.78 -3.44
N GLY A 28 6.34 7.01 -2.36
CA GLY A 28 6.25 8.32 -1.70
C GLY A 28 4.84 8.86 -1.43
N ARG A 29 4.79 9.71 -0.39
CA ARG A 29 3.66 10.30 0.36
C ARG A 29 2.28 10.35 -0.36
N PRO A 30 1.23 9.69 0.17
CA PRO A 30 -0.14 9.89 -0.27
C PRO A 30 -0.69 11.19 0.29
N ALA A 31 -1.41 11.94 -0.55
CA ALA A 31 -2.34 12.97 -0.09
C ALA A 31 -3.61 12.25 0.40
N ALA A 32 -3.55 11.63 1.57
CA ALA A 32 -4.49 10.57 1.95
C ALA A 32 -5.80 11.08 2.58
N GLY A 33 -6.66 11.74 1.81
CA GLY A 33 -8.09 11.79 2.08
C GLY A 33 -8.79 10.73 1.21
N GLY A 34 -8.74 9.45 1.60
CA GLY A 34 -9.19 8.38 0.71
C GLY A 34 -8.98 6.96 1.22
N ARG A 35 -9.10 5.99 0.31
CA ARG A 35 -8.87 4.57 0.59
C ARG A 35 -7.39 4.24 0.52
N ILE A 36 -6.88 3.51 1.50
CA ILE A 36 -5.47 3.13 1.59
C ILE A 36 -5.30 1.62 1.75
N LEU A 37 -4.22 1.11 1.15
CA LEU A 37 -3.70 -0.23 1.38
C LEU A 37 -2.19 -0.13 1.60
N LEU A 38 -1.74 -0.35 2.84
CA LEU A 38 -0.32 -0.39 3.18
C LEU A 38 0.09 -1.84 3.45
N ALA A 39 1.22 -2.28 2.91
CA ALA A 39 1.76 -3.61 3.15
C ALA A 39 3.27 -3.53 3.41
N ALA A 40 3.72 -4.14 4.49
CA ALA A 40 5.13 -4.19 4.85
C ALA A 40 5.53 -5.54 5.45
N ASP A 41 6.82 -5.86 5.41
CA ASP A 41 7.45 -6.91 6.21
C ASP A 41 8.19 -6.33 7.43
N GLU A 42 8.81 -7.20 8.22
CA GLU A 42 9.59 -6.81 9.40
C GLU A 42 10.76 -5.88 9.08
N THR A 43 11.25 -5.87 7.84
CA THR A 43 12.40 -5.05 7.43
C THR A 43 12.02 -3.60 7.18
N SER A 44 10.72 -3.31 7.07
CA SER A 44 10.18 -2.00 6.69
C SER A 44 9.26 -1.38 7.75
N LEU A 45 9.32 -1.85 9.00
CA LEU A 45 8.48 -1.36 10.10
C LEU A 45 8.66 0.15 10.37
N ASP A 46 9.91 0.63 10.40
CA ASP A 46 10.18 2.06 10.60
C ASP A 46 9.61 2.92 9.46
N ALA A 47 9.75 2.44 8.21
CA ALA A 47 9.17 3.10 7.06
C ALA A 47 7.64 3.10 7.10
N LEU A 48 7.02 2.02 7.58
CA LEU A 48 5.58 1.91 7.77
C LEU A 48 5.08 2.91 8.83
N VAL A 49 5.78 3.06 9.97
CA VAL A 49 5.41 4.03 11.02
C VAL A 49 5.43 5.45 10.47
N VAL A 50 6.50 5.82 9.76
CA VAL A 50 6.59 7.12 9.07
C VAL A 50 5.45 7.26 8.08
N MET A 51 5.13 6.20 7.34
CA MET A 51 4.08 6.23 6.33
C MET A 51 2.71 6.51 6.94
N ILE A 52 2.36 5.77 8.00
CA ILE A 52 1.12 5.93 8.76
C ILE A 52 1.00 7.36 9.32
N GLY A 53 2.10 7.93 9.83
CA GLY A 53 2.14 9.29 10.36
C GLY A 53 1.87 10.40 9.33
N THR A 54 1.78 10.08 8.04
CA THR A 54 1.38 11.04 6.99
C THR A 54 -0.09 10.94 6.57
N LEU A 55 -0.82 9.94 7.07
CA LEU A 55 -2.23 9.75 6.74
C LEU A 55 -3.08 10.88 7.35
N SER A 56 -4.18 11.26 6.68
CA SER A 56 -5.17 12.15 7.29
C SER A 56 -6.08 11.37 8.24
N ASP A 57 -6.75 12.08 9.14
CA ASP A 57 -7.75 11.49 10.06
C ASP A 57 -8.94 10.85 9.32
N SER A 58 -9.17 11.25 8.06
CA SER A 58 -10.22 10.70 7.19
C SER A 58 -9.76 9.49 6.36
N ALA A 59 -8.49 9.10 6.46
CA ALA A 59 -7.98 7.92 5.77
C ALA A 59 -8.71 6.67 6.27
N ARG A 60 -9.09 5.80 5.33
CA ARG A 60 -9.75 4.53 5.64
C ARG A 60 -9.08 3.41 4.87
N GLY A 61 -8.97 2.23 5.46
CA GLY A 61 -8.46 1.07 4.72
C GLY A 61 -7.70 0.09 5.60
N GLN A 62 -6.69 -0.52 5.00
CA GLN A 62 -6.05 -1.71 5.56
C GLN A 62 -4.53 -1.58 5.56
N VAL A 63 -3.93 -2.00 6.66
CA VAL A 63 -2.49 -2.21 6.80
C VAL A 63 -2.25 -3.70 7.03
N PHE A 64 -1.39 -4.31 6.24
CA PHE A 64 -0.90 -5.67 6.46
C PHE A 64 0.58 -5.62 6.83
N VAL A 65 0.95 -6.30 7.91
CA VAL A 65 2.34 -6.34 8.38
C VAL A 65 2.75 -7.79 8.57
N GLU A 66 3.68 -8.27 7.77
CA GLU A 66 4.29 -9.58 7.94
C GLU A 66 5.47 -9.50 8.89
N VAL A 67 5.57 -10.46 9.80
CA VAL A 67 6.68 -10.59 10.75
C VAL A 67 7.06 -12.05 10.91
N ALA A 68 8.28 -12.34 11.37
CA ALA A 68 8.68 -13.73 11.59
C ALA A 68 7.86 -14.38 12.70
N SER A 69 7.69 -13.66 13.81
CA SER A 69 7.09 -14.14 15.06
C SER A 69 6.18 -13.11 15.74
N ALA A 70 5.37 -13.55 16.71
CA ALA A 70 4.49 -12.68 17.49
C ALA A 70 5.25 -11.66 18.36
N ASP A 71 6.52 -11.93 18.70
CA ASP A 71 7.35 -11.04 19.53
C ASP A 71 7.73 -9.73 18.83
N GLU A 72 7.56 -9.67 17.50
CA GLU A 72 7.80 -8.47 16.68
C GLU A 72 6.56 -7.57 16.56
N ILE A 73 5.40 -7.99 17.09
CA ILE A 73 4.18 -7.20 17.04
C ILE A 73 4.33 -5.98 17.95
N THR A 74 4.09 -4.80 17.39
CA THR A 74 4.12 -3.53 18.12
C THR A 74 2.81 -2.76 17.94
N LEU A 75 2.60 -1.75 18.79
CA LEU A 75 1.47 -0.85 18.67
C LEU A 75 1.74 0.16 17.53
N LEU A 76 0.87 0.17 16.53
CA LEU A 76 0.86 1.19 15.47
C LEU A 76 -0.28 2.17 15.74
N GLN A 77 0.03 3.47 15.75
CA GLN A 77 -0.98 4.52 15.88
C GLN A 77 -1.56 4.84 14.51
N THR A 78 -2.76 4.36 14.23
CA THR A 78 -3.46 4.58 12.95
C THR A 78 -4.69 5.46 13.12
N PRO A 79 -5.16 6.14 12.06
CA PRO A 79 -6.48 6.76 12.05
C PRO A 79 -7.60 5.74 12.35
N ASP A 80 -8.73 6.20 12.87
CA ASP A 80 -9.83 5.37 13.38
C ASP A 80 -10.42 4.39 12.34
N LEU A 81 -10.37 4.76 11.06
CA LEU A 81 -10.93 3.95 9.96
C LEU A 81 -9.87 3.08 9.25
N VAL A 82 -8.67 2.98 9.83
CA VAL A 82 -7.58 2.14 9.32
C VAL A 82 -7.37 0.95 10.24
N THR A 83 -7.52 -0.25 9.68
CA THR A 83 -7.30 -1.51 10.41
C THR A 83 -5.89 -2.02 10.15
N VAL A 84 -5.23 -2.55 11.20
CA VAL A 84 -3.93 -3.23 11.09
C VAL A 84 -4.12 -4.73 11.27
N ALA A 85 -3.60 -5.53 10.35
CA ALA A 85 -3.57 -6.97 10.42
C ALA A 85 -2.13 -7.48 10.43
N TRP A 86 -1.74 -8.09 11.55
CA TRP A 86 -0.44 -8.73 11.73
C TRP A 86 -0.43 -10.15 11.19
N LEU A 87 0.59 -10.47 10.41
CA LEU A 87 0.76 -11.74 9.68
C LEU A 87 2.03 -12.44 10.18
N THR A 88 1.93 -13.10 11.33
CA THR A 88 3.05 -13.88 11.88
C THR A 88 3.31 -15.12 11.03
N ARG A 89 4.54 -15.32 10.55
CA ARG A 89 4.88 -16.50 9.73
C ARG A 89 4.94 -17.79 10.53
N GLU A 90 5.37 -17.75 11.78
CA GLU A 90 5.55 -18.95 12.62
C GLU A 90 4.25 -19.77 12.80
N SER A 91 3.10 -19.10 12.85
CA SER A 91 1.79 -19.71 13.03
C SER A 91 1.13 -20.14 11.70
N ARG A 92 1.79 -19.90 10.56
CA ARG A 92 1.22 -20.10 9.22
C ARG A 92 1.92 -21.21 8.44
N SER A 93 1.13 -21.91 7.62
CA SER A 93 1.62 -22.89 6.66
C SER A 93 1.94 -22.25 5.30
N GLY A 94 2.89 -22.86 4.60
CA GLY A 94 3.31 -22.49 3.26
C GLY A 94 2.30 -22.94 2.20
N ASN A 95 2.79 -23.45 1.06
CA ASN A 95 1.91 -23.93 0.01
C ASN A 95 1.14 -25.19 0.46
N PRO A 96 -0.18 -25.26 0.18
CA PRO A 96 -0.97 -26.46 0.46
C PRO A 96 -0.30 -27.72 -0.12
N GLY A 97 -0.35 -28.82 0.63
CA GLY A 97 0.24 -30.10 0.21
C GLY A 97 1.76 -30.20 0.32
N THR A 98 2.47 -29.15 0.79
CA THR A 98 3.94 -29.18 0.89
C THR A 98 4.48 -29.45 2.30
N SER A 99 3.63 -29.38 3.34
CA SER A 99 4.03 -29.39 4.76
C SER A 99 5.12 -28.36 5.13
N ARG A 100 5.37 -27.37 4.28
CA ARG A 100 6.35 -26.30 4.54
C ARG A 100 5.74 -25.22 5.42
N ARG A 101 6.59 -24.53 6.19
CA ARG A 101 6.24 -23.29 6.87
C ARG A 101 6.04 -22.14 5.87
N CYS A 102 5.35 -21.11 6.30
CA CYS A 102 5.14 -19.90 5.53
C CYS A 102 6.50 -19.26 5.19
N ALA A 103 6.77 -19.02 3.90
CA ALA A 103 7.97 -18.33 3.47
C ALA A 103 7.83 -16.82 3.66
N HIS A 104 8.96 -16.11 3.70
CA HIS A 104 8.98 -14.65 3.71
C HIS A 104 8.22 -14.06 2.50
N GLY A 105 7.40 -13.04 2.75
CA GLY A 105 6.48 -12.37 1.84
C GLY A 105 5.22 -13.17 1.47
N GLN A 106 5.10 -14.44 1.88
CA GLN A 106 4.01 -15.31 1.43
C GLN A 106 2.68 -15.02 2.13
N ALA A 107 2.71 -14.67 3.42
CA ALA A 107 1.48 -14.29 4.11
C ALA A 107 1.02 -12.92 3.62
N LEU A 108 1.97 -12.00 3.41
CA LEU A 108 1.71 -10.65 2.91
C LEU A 108 1.05 -10.68 1.52
N GLU A 109 1.65 -11.39 0.57
CA GLU A 109 1.12 -11.57 -0.79
C GLU A 109 -0.31 -12.13 -0.78
N ARG A 110 -0.56 -13.19 0.00
CA ARG A 110 -1.90 -13.79 0.11
C ARG A 110 -2.93 -12.81 0.65
N ALA A 111 -2.59 -12.10 1.73
CA ALA A 111 -3.51 -11.16 2.37
C ALA A 111 -3.84 -9.98 1.45
N VAL A 112 -2.82 -9.39 0.82
CA VAL A 112 -2.98 -8.28 -0.11
C VAL A 112 -3.78 -8.70 -1.35
N THR A 113 -3.47 -9.86 -1.94
CA THR A 113 -4.18 -10.36 -3.12
C THR A 113 -5.66 -10.62 -2.81
N ALA A 114 -5.95 -11.29 -1.69
CA ALA A 114 -7.32 -11.54 -1.27
C ALA A 114 -8.08 -10.23 -1.05
N TRP A 115 -7.49 -9.29 -0.29
CA TRP A 115 -8.12 -8.00 -0.01
C TRP A 115 -8.41 -7.21 -1.30
N VAL A 116 -7.45 -7.12 -2.23
CA VAL A 116 -7.65 -6.42 -3.51
C VAL A 116 -8.75 -7.09 -4.33
N SER A 117 -8.79 -8.43 -4.37
CA SER A 117 -9.82 -9.15 -5.13
C SER A 117 -11.25 -8.93 -4.61
N GLU A 118 -11.40 -8.63 -3.33
CA GLU A 118 -12.71 -8.39 -2.69
C GLU A 118 -13.09 -6.91 -2.66
N MET A 119 -12.10 -6.02 -2.55
CA MET A 119 -12.30 -4.59 -2.27
C MET A 119 -12.09 -3.70 -3.49
N CYS A 120 -11.72 -4.27 -4.63
CA CYS A 120 -11.56 -3.56 -5.89
C CYS A 120 -12.34 -4.26 -7.00
N THR A 121 -13.48 -3.70 -7.40
CA THR A 121 -14.25 -4.18 -8.55
C THR A 121 -13.80 -3.57 -9.87
N GLY A 122 -12.89 -2.59 -9.81
CA GLY A 122 -12.46 -1.78 -10.97
C GLY A 122 -13.39 -0.61 -11.27
N ASP A 123 -14.29 -0.29 -10.34
CA ASP A 123 -15.19 0.86 -10.40
C ASP A 123 -14.98 1.68 -9.14
N ALA A 124 -14.30 2.82 -9.28
CA ALA A 124 -13.93 3.65 -8.16
C ALA A 124 -15.14 4.20 -7.38
N GLU A 125 -16.31 4.40 -8.00
CA GLU A 125 -17.49 4.86 -7.25
C GLU A 125 -18.03 3.74 -6.37
N ARG A 126 -18.14 2.53 -6.94
CA ARG A 126 -18.59 1.35 -6.21
C ARG A 126 -17.61 0.93 -5.11
N ASP A 127 -16.32 1.04 -5.39
CA ASP A 127 -15.23 0.74 -4.46
C ASP A 127 -15.09 1.81 -3.37
N GLY A 128 -15.86 2.90 -3.45
CA GLY A 128 -15.86 3.97 -2.47
C GLY A 128 -14.63 4.86 -2.57
N GLY A 129 -14.11 5.12 -3.76
CA GLY A 129 -13.04 6.06 -4.07
C GLY A 129 -11.75 5.40 -4.57
N GLU A 130 -10.83 6.26 -5.05
CA GLU A 130 -9.51 5.85 -5.51
C GLU A 130 -8.70 5.21 -4.37
N LEU A 131 -8.04 4.10 -4.69
CA LEU A 131 -7.17 3.36 -3.77
C LEU A 131 -5.73 3.84 -3.92
N THR A 132 -5.12 4.23 -2.81
CA THR A 132 -3.67 4.40 -2.73
C THR A 132 -3.02 3.17 -2.09
N ALA A 133 -2.18 2.47 -2.86
CA ALA A 133 -1.46 1.30 -2.39
C ALA A 133 0.04 1.60 -2.19
N TRP A 134 0.61 1.11 -1.09
CA TRP A 134 2.04 1.17 -0.80
C TRP A 134 2.50 -0.20 -0.30
N VAL A 135 3.57 -0.73 -0.91
CA VAL A 135 4.15 -2.03 -0.58
C VAL A 135 5.66 -1.90 -0.49
N GLU A 136 6.19 -2.20 0.70
CA GLU A 136 7.62 -2.14 0.99
C GLU A 136 8.08 -3.42 1.70
N GLY A 137 9.34 -3.78 1.53
CA GLY A 137 9.90 -4.97 2.14
C GLY A 137 11.01 -5.59 1.31
N SER A 138 11.60 -6.62 1.87
CA SER A 138 12.75 -7.33 1.33
C SER A 138 12.32 -8.59 0.55
N GLY A 139 13.13 -8.95 -0.44
CA GLY A 139 12.99 -10.21 -1.15
C GLY A 139 12.03 -10.19 -2.36
N THR A 140 12.19 -11.23 -3.18
CA THR A 140 11.59 -11.30 -4.52
C THR A 140 10.06 -11.30 -4.50
N ARG A 141 9.43 -11.98 -3.53
CA ARG A 141 7.96 -12.08 -3.47
C ARG A 141 7.28 -10.74 -3.20
N ILE A 142 7.89 -9.88 -2.39
CA ILE A 142 7.38 -8.53 -2.11
C ILE A 142 7.57 -7.64 -3.35
N TYR A 143 8.71 -7.78 -4.04
CA TYR A 143 8.93 -7.10 -5.31
C TYR A 143 7.88 -7.51 -6.36
N GLU A 144 7.62 -8.81 -6.52
CA GLU A 144 6.62 -9.37 -7.44
C GLU A 144 5.21 -8.87 -7.10
N LEU A 145 4.83 -8.92 -5.81
CA LEU A 145 3.56 -8.39 -5.32
C LEU A 145 3.34 -6.94 -5.76
N ARG A 146 4.36 -6.09 -5.59
CA ARG A 146 4.28 -4.69 -6.01
C ARG A 146 4.06 -4.55 -7.52
N GLN A 147 4.73 -5.35 -8.34
CA GLN A 147 4.51 -5.32 -9.80
C GLN A 147 3.10 -5.76 -10.17
N THR A 148 2.61 -6.86 -9.59
CA THR A 148 1.24 -7.35 -9.82
C THR A 148 0.19 -6.31 -9.43
N LEU A 149 0.40 -5.56 -8.34
CA LEU A 149 -0.51 -4.48 -7.95
C LEU A 149 -0.50 -3.32 -8.94
N ILE A 150 0.68 -2.92 -9.43
CA ILE A 150 0.80 -1.87 -10.46
C ILE A 150 0.01 -2.27 -11.70
N GLU A 151 0.15 -3.51 -12.15
CA GLU A 151 -0.56 -4.04 -13.32
C GLU A 151 -2.07 -4.10 -13.08
N THR A 152 -2.49 -4.68 -11.95
CA THR A 152 -3.92 -4.92 -11.66
C THR A 152 -4.70 -3.62 -11.40
N LEU A 153 -4.13 -2.73 -10.58
CA LEU A 153 -4.77 -1.45 -10.26
C LEU A 153 -4.60 -0.44 -11.38
N GLY A 154 -3.52 -0.50 -12.15
CA GLY A 154 -3.30 0.33 -13.34
C GLY A 154 -4.23 -0.03 -14.50
N ALA A 155 -4.52 -1.32 -14.69
CA ALA A 155 -5.44 -1.80 -15.74
C ALA A 155 -6.93 -1.52 -15.44
N SER A 156 -7.27 -1.21 -14.19
CA SER A 156 -8.64 -0.94 -13.75
C SER A 156 -9.09 0.51 -13.95
N ALA A 157 -8.25 1.37 -14.53
CA ALA A 157 -8.67 2.72 -14.92
C ALA A 157 -9.58 2.63 -16.16
N PRO A 158 -10.81 3.18 -16.13
CA PRO A 158 -11.69 3.15 -17.29
C PRO A 158 -11.05 3.89 -18.47
N SER A 159 -11.05 3.25 -19.63
CA SER A 159 -10.80 3.95 -20.89
C SER A 159 -11.89 5.00 -21.07
N GLU A 160 -11.48 6.26 -21.26
CA GLU A 160 -12.39 7.35 -21.60
C GLU A 160 -13.22 6.94 -22.82
N SER A 161 -14.51 6.67 -22.57
CA SER A 161 -15.46 6.32 -23.62
C SER A 161 -15.71 7.59 -24.43
N SER A 162 -15.20 7.60 -25.65
CA SER A 162 -15.52 8.61 -26.66
C SER A 162 -17.04 8.69 -26.87
N HIS A 163 -17.64 9.72 -26.29
CA HIS A 163 -18.93 10.26 -26.73
C HIS A 163 -18.81 11.78 -26.79
N ALA A 164 -18.43 12.25 -27.98
CA ALA A 164 -18.67 13.62 -28.41
C ALA A 164 -19.26 13.57 -29.83
N ALA A 165 -20.57 13.88 -29.86
CA ALA A 165 -21.39 14.50 -30.90
C ALA A 165 -21.34 13.96 -32.34
#